data_AF-A0A166D431-F1
#
_entry.id   AF-A0A166D431-F1
#
_cell.length_a   1.000
_cell.length_b   1.000
_cell.length_c   1.000
_cell.angle_alpha   90.00
_cell.angle_beta   90.00
_cell.angle_gamma   90.00
#
_symmetry.space_group_name_H-M   'P 1'
#
loop_
_entity.id
_entity.type
_entity.pdbx_description
1 polymer ?
#
loop_
_entity_poly.entity_id
_entity_poly.type
_entity_poly.pdbx_seq_one_letter_code
_entity_poly.pdbx_strand_id
1 'polypeptide(L)'
;MEIHNRLLVVRKNLDKRQLEFAEELGVSGTAYKTYEKGSQVVPTSILLQLAERYSISPNWLLLGIGGMRNEPPTHLVVSAIQAARAVIDEFDFKPDPDQEVQLICKMFEQRFTENDRIDSGHTDLKRTG
;
A
#
# COMPACT_ATOMS: atom_id res chain seq x y z
N MET A 1 -5.83 6.46 -14.39
CA MET A 1 -5.68 5.06 -14.85
C MET A 1 -6.92 4.30 -14.43
N GLU A 2 -7.50 3.51 -15.32
CA GLU A 2 -8.71 2.70 -15.03
C GLU A 2 -8.37 1.36 -14.35
N ILE A 3 -9.38 0.70 -13.76
CA ILE A 3 -9.19 -0.58 -13.04
C ILE A 3 -8.63 -1.69 -13.92
N HIS A 4 -9.08 -1.81 -15.17
CA HIS A 4 -8.59 -2.83 -16.10
C HIS A 4 -7.09 -2.66 -16.41
N ASN A 5 -6.61 -1.42 -16.50
CA ASN A 5 -5.19 -1.14 -16.65
C ASN A 5 -4.41 -1.54 -15.40
N ARG A 6 -4.96 -1.30 -14.21
CA ARG A 6 -4.33 -1.73 -12.96
C ARG A 6 -4.23 -3.25 -12.83
N LEU A 7 -5.22 -4.02 -13.29
CA LEU A 7 -5.11 -5.48 -13.39
C LEU A 7 -3.92 -5.90 -14.25
N LEU A 8 -3.73 -5.25 -15.40
CA LEU A 8 -2.59 -5.50 -16.28
C LEU A 8 -1.26 -5.20 -15.59
N VAL A 9 -1.16 -4.09 -14.85
CA VAL A 9 0.07 -3.76 -14.09
C VAL A 9 0.32 -4.82 -13.01
N VAL A 10 -0.69 -5.25 -12.26
CA VAL A 10 -0.55 -6.29 -11.23
C VAL A 10 -0.02 -7.58 -11.85
N ARG A 11 -0.65 -8.08 -12.92
CA ARG A 11 -0.21 -9.33 -13.57
C ARG A 11 1.23 -9.23 -14.07
N LYS A 12 1.59 -8.13 -14.71
CA LYS A 12 2.96 -7.91 -15.21
C LYS A 12 3.97 -7.78 -14.08
N ASN A 13 3.61 -7.15 -12.96
CA ASN A 13 4.48 -7.05 -11.78
C ASN A 13 4.75 -8.43 -11.15
N LEU A 14 3.82 -9.37 -11.28
CA LEU A 14 3.97 -10.76 -10.86
C LEU A 14 4.69 -11.65 -11.88
N ASP A 15 5.09 -11.10 -13.03
CA ASP A 15 5.70 -11.80 -14.17
C ASP A 15 4.85 -12.99 -14.71
N LYS A 16 3.52 -12.85 -14.68
CA LYS A 16 2.60 -13.92 -15.06
C LYS A 16 2.04 -13.77 -16.47
N ARG A 17 1.83 -14.90 -17.13
CA ARG A 17 1.06 -14.94 -18.39
C ARG A 17 -0.44 -14.81 -18.10
N GLN A 18 -1.23 -14.34 -19.08
CA GLN A 18 -2.69 -14.17 -18.90
C GLN A 18 -3.40 -15.47 -18.51
N LEU A 19 -3.05 -16.59 -19.17
CA LEU A 19 -3.66 -17.90 -18.88
C LEU A 19 -3.32 -18.40 -17.48
N GLU A 20 -2.04 -18.37 -17.13
CA GLU A 20 -1.54 -18.73 -15.80
C GLU A 20 -2.25 -17.92 -14.69
N PHE A 21 -2.35 -16.61 -14.89
CA PHE A 21 -2.97 -15.75 -13.89
C PHE A 21 -4.49 -15.95 -13.80
N ALA A 22 -5.15 -16.26 -14.92
CA ALA A 22 -6.56 -16.63 -14.92
C ALA A 22 -6.82 -17.92 -14.13
N GLU A 23 -5.98 -18.94 -14.34
CA GLU A 23 -6.05 -20.21 -13.62
C GLU A 23 -5.87 -20.02 -12.11
N GLU A 24 -4.88 -19.22 -11.69
CA GLU A 24 -4.68 -18.89 -10.28
C GLU A 24 -5.89 -18.19 -9.66
N LEU A 25 -6.54 -17.30 -10.41
CA LEU A 25 -7.72 -16.56 -9.97
C LEU A 25 -9.03 -17.36 -10.10
N GLY A 26 -8.97 -18.60 -10.58
CA GLY A 26 -10.13 -19.49 -10.73
C GLY A 26 -11.10 -19.08 -11.83
N VAL A 27 -10.62 -18.39 -12.88
CA VAL A 27 -11.45 -17.93 -14.01
C VAL A 27 -10.90 -18.44 -15.34
N SER A 28 -11.74 -18.44 -16.38
CA SER A 28 -11.28 -18.77 -17.73
C SER A 28 -10.32 -17.68 -18.26
N GLY A 29 -9.35 -18.09 -19.09
CA GLY A 29 -8.46 -17.15 -19.77
C GLY A 29 -9.18 -16.12 -20.63
N THR A 30 -10.29 -16.51 -21.27
CA THR A 30 -11.14 -15.59 -22.04
C THR A 30 -11.78 -14.53 -21.15
N ALA A 31 -12.32 -14.91 -20.00
CA ALA A 31 -12.90 -13.97 -19.03
C ALA A 31 -11.82 -13.03 -18.47
N TYR A 32 -10.64 -13.55 -18.13
CA TYR A 32 -9.55 -12.69 -17.67
C TYR A 32 -9.12 -11.67 -18.72
N LYS A 33 -9.04 -12.09 -20.00
CA LYS A 33 -8.70 -11.21 -21.12
C LYS A 33 -9.71 -10.07 -21.31
N THR A 34 -11.01 -10.33 -21.13
CA THR A 34 -12.04 -9.28 -21.24
C THR A 34 -11.97 -8.31 -20.05
N TYR A 35 -11.54 -8.77 -18.87
CA TYR A 35 -11.27 -7.90 -17.72
C TYR A 35 -10.12 -6.94 -18.00
N GLU A 36 -8.96 -7.43 -18.47
CA GLU A 36 -7.81 -6.55 -18.80
C GLU A 36 -8.11 -5.59 -19.97
N LYS A 37 -8.96 -5.99 -20.91
CA LYS A 37 -9.42 -5.11 -22.01
C LYS A 37 -10.41 -4.04 -21.53
N GLY A 38 -11.01 -4.20 -20.34
CA GLY A 38 -12.05 -3.32 -19.84
C GLY A 38 -13.41 -3.50 -20.53
N SER A 39 -13.60 -4.59 -21.28
CA SER A 39 -14.86 -4.89 -21.96
C SER A 39 -15.89 -5.57 -21.05
N GLN A 40 -15.47 -6.07 -19.90
CA GLN A 40 -16.34 -6.60 -18.85
C GLN A 40 -15.93 -6.05 -17.49
N VAL A 41 -16.91 -5.91 -16.59
CA VAL A 41 -16.67 -5.50 -15.21
C VAL A 41 -15.89 -6.59 -14.49
N VAL A 42 -14.86 -6.19 -13.73
CA VAL A 42 -14.05 -7.10 -12.92
C VAL A 42 -14.89 -7.58 -11.73
N PRO A 43 -15.07 -8.89 -11.52
CA PRO A 43 -15.80 -9.40 -10.37
C PRO A 43 -15.10 -9.04 -9.06
N THR A 44 -15.87 -8.70 -8.02
CA THR A 44 -15.34 -8.39 -6.68
C THR A 44 -14.51 -9.54 -6.11
N SER A 45 -14.85 -10.79 -6.42
CA SER A 45 -14.07 -11.97 -6.00
C SER A 45 -12.63 -11.95 -6.52
N ILE A 46 -12.39 -11.39 -7.71
CA ILE A 46 -11.04 -11.20 -8.25
C ILE A 46 -10.32 -10.13 -7.44
N LEU A 47 -10.98 -9.02 -7.14
CA LEU A 47 -10.39 -7.92 -6.38
C LEU A 47 -9.99 -8.37 -4.96
N LEU A 48 -10.82 -9.18 -4.30
CA LEU A 48 -10.51 -9.77 -3.00
C LEU A 48 -9.30 -10.70 -3.08
N GLN A 49 -9.25 -11.60 -4.08
CA GLN A 49 -8.09 -12.47 -4.28
C GLN A 49 -6.80 -11.68 -4.52
N LEU A 50 -6.87 -10.56 -5.27
CA LEU A 50 -5.71 -9.69 -5.49
C LEU A 50 -5.23 -9.05 -4.18
N ALA A 51 -6.15 -8.61 -3.34
CA ALA A 51 -5.82 -8.02 -2.04
C ALA A 51 -5.22 -9.05 -1.07
N GLU A 52 -5.84 -10.21 -0.94
CA GLU A 52 -5.47 -11.22 0.06
C GLU A 52 -4.24 -12.03 -0.35
N ARG A 53 -4.17 -12.48 -1.60
CA ARG A 53 -3.10 -13.40 -2.06
C ARG A 53 -1.83 -12.67 -2.46
N TYR A 54 -1.95 -11.48 -3.03
CA TYR A 54 -0.82 -10.75 -3.61
C TYR A 54 -0.54 -9.41 -2.91
N SER A 55 -1.20 -9.15 -1.77
CA SER A 55 -1.04 -7.94 -0.95
C SER A 55 -1.19 -6.64 -1.75
N ILE A 56 -2.10 -6.65 -2.72
CA ILE A 56 -2.40 -5.47 -3.54
C ILE A 56 -3.33 -4.54 -2.77
N SER A 57 -2.99 -3.25 -2.71
CA SER A 57 -3.79 -2.23 -2.05
C SER A 57 -5.16 -2.08 -2.72
N PRO A 58 -6.28 -2.28 -1.99
CA PRO A 58 -7.62 -2.04 -2.53
C PRO A 58 -7.83 -0.58 -2.95
N ASN A 59 -7.25 0.39 -2.21
CA ASN A 59 -7.32 1.81 -2.54
C ASN A 59 -6.66 2.09 -3.89
N TRP A 60 -5.49 1.52 -4.13
CA TRP A 60 -4.84 1.66 -5.42
C TRP A 60 -5.62 0.93 -6.52
N LEU A 61 -6.07 -0.29 -6.27
CA LEU A 61 -6.75 -1.11 -7.26
C LEU A 61 -8.12 -0.53 -7.68
N LEU A 62 -8.88 0.06 -6.76
CA LEU A 62 -10.21 0.61 -7.02
C LEU A 62 -10.15 2.09 -7.42
N LEU A 63 -9.38 2.89 -6.68
CA LEU A 63 -9.40 4.35 -6.79
C LEU A 63 -8.15 4.92 -7.48
N GLY A 64 -7.08 4.13 -7.60
CA GLY A 64 -5.81 4.60 -8.13
C GLY A 64 -5.04 5.51 -7.16
N ILE A 65 -5.35 5.43 -5.86
CA ILE A 65 -4.75 6.25 -4.80
C ILE A 65 -3.64 5.43 -4.10
N GLY A 66 -2.50 6.05 -3.83
CA GLY A 66 -1.37 5.42 -3.13
C GLY A 66 -0.52 4.49 -4.00
N GLY A 67 0.18 3.55 -3.36
CA GLY A 67 1.01 2.54 -4.03
C GLY A 67 0.26 1.23 -4.33
N MET A 68 0.71 0.48 -5.34
CA MET A 68 0.12 -0.83 -5.69
C MET A 68 0.14 -1.81 -4.51
N ARG A 69 1.22 -1.80 -3.73
CA ARG A 69 1.36 -2.60 -2.52
C ARG A 69 1.32 -1.68 -1.31
N ASN A 70 0.80 -2.21 -0.21
CA ASN A 70 1.03 -1.62 1.09
C ASN A 70 2.47 -1.94 1.49
N GLU A 71 3.42 -1.10 1.10
CA GLU A 71 4.77 -1.23 1.62
C GLU A 71 4.73 -0.95 3.13
N PRO A 72 5.31 -1.82 3.97
CA PRO A 72 5.44 -1.50 5.38
C PRO A 72 6.17 -0.15 5.48
N PRO A 73 5.75 0.77 6.35
CA PRO A 73 6.34 2.10 6.44
C PRO A 73 7.70 2.04 7.16
N THR A 74 8.62 1.23 6.66
CA THR A 74 9.96 1.03 7.21
C THR A 74 10.71 2.35 7.30
N HIS A 75 10.49 3.26 6.34
CA HIS A 75 11.05 4.62 6.39
C HIS A 75 10.57 5.41 7.63
N LEU A 76 9.34 5.22 8.11
CA LEU A 76 8.85 5.84 9.34
C LEU A 76 9.53 5.23 10.58
N VAL A 77 9.77 3.92 10.59
CA VAL A 77 10.53 3.26 11.66
C VAL A 77 11.96 3.80 11.73
N VAL A 78 12.64 3.91 10.58
CA VAL A 78 13.98 4.50 10.49
C VAL A 78 13.97 5.95 10.99
N SER A 79 13.00 6.75 10.55
CA SER A 79 12.86 8.14 10.97
C SER A 79 12.60 8.27 12.49
N ALA A 80 11.78 7.38 13.05
CA ALA A 80 11.50 7.33 14.48
C ALA A 80 12.74 7.00 15.31
N ILE A 81 13.54 6.01 14.87
CA ILE A 81 14.81 5.64 15.52
C ILE A 81 15.79 6.82 15.49
N GLN A 82 15.93 7.48 14.34
CA GLN A 82 16.82 8.64 14.20
C GLN A 82 16.41 9.79 15.13
N ALA A 83 15.10 10.03 15.27
CA ALA A 83 14.58 11.05 16.17
C ALA A 83 14.79 10.70 17.64
N ALA A 84 14.54 9.44 18.02
CA ALA A 84 14.81 8.95 19.36
C ALA A 84 16.29 9.14 19.73
N ARG A 85 17.20 8.80 18.81
CA ARG A 85 18.64 9.01 18.98
C ARG A 85 19.01 10.49 19.13
N ALA A 86 18.45 11.36 18.30
CA ALA A 86 18.71 12.80 18.39
C ALA A 86 18.30 13.35 19.76
N VAL A 87 17.16 12.91 20.31
CA VAL A 87 16.72 13.27 21.67
C VAL A 87 17.67 12.71 22.73
N ILE A 88 18.07 11.44 22.60
CA ILE A 88 19.03 10.83 23.52
C ILE A 88 20.33 11.64 23.58
N ASP A 89 20.86 12.01 22.42
CA ASP A 89 22.10 12.78 22.29
C ASP A 89 21.95 14.22 22.78
N GLU A 90 20.85 14.90 22.44
CA GLU A 90 20.58 16.29 22.82
C GLU A 90 20.44 16.47 24.34
N PHE A 91 19.79 15.50 25.01
CA PHE A 91 19.53 15.57 26.44
C PHE A 91 20.55 14.80 27.30
N ASP A 92 21.61 14.23 26.70
CA ASP A 92 22.57 13.31 27.34
C ASP A 92 21.86 12.22 28.17
N PHE A 93 20.74 11.73 27.64
CA PHE A 93 19.88 10.78 28.31
C PHE A 93 20.44 9.36 28.13
N LYS A 94 20.37 8.53 29.18
CA LYS A 94 20.83 7.14 29.13
C LYS A 94 19.66 6.20 29.39
N PRO A 95 18.81 5.96 28.36
CA PRO A 95 17.69 5.06 28.51
C PRO A 95 18.18 3.63 28.75
N ASP A 96 17.48 2.91 29.61
CA ASP A 96 17.51 1.44 29.56
C ASP A 96 16.79 0.94 28.27
N PRO A 97 16.92 -0.35 27.92
CA PRO A 97 16.32 -0.88 26.69
C PRO A 97 14.80 -0.68 26.60
N ASP A 98 14.06 -0.72 27.71
CA ASP A 98 12.61 -0.54 27.70
C ASP A 98 12.25 0.93 27.46
N GLN A 99 13.01 1.86 28.06
CA GLN A 99 12.86 3.30 27.83
C GLN A 99 13.20 3.69 26.39
N GLU A 100 14.22 3.08 25.79
CA GLU A 100 14.60 3.30 24.39
C GLU A 100 13.47 2.85 23.44
N VAL A 101 12.91 1.65 23.68
CA VAL A 101 11.78 1.13 22.92
C VAL A 101 10.57 2.05 23.02
N GLN A 102 10.22 2.49 24.24
CA GLN A 102 9.10 3.42 24.45
C GLN A 102 9.30 4.74 23.70
N LEU A 103 10.52 5.27 23.70
CA LEU A 103 10.84 6.50 22.97
C LEU A 103 10.69 6.30 21.46
N ILE A 104 11.20 5.19 20.91
CA ILE A 104 11.06 4.86 19.48
C ILE A 104 9.58 4.70 19.10
N CYS A 105 8.80 3.96 19.90
CA CYS A 105 7.36 3.79 19.68
C CYS A 105 6.64 5.15 19.65
N LYS A 106 6.92 6.03 20.61
CA LYS A 106 6.34 7.37 20.66
C LYS A 106 6.74 8.23 19.46
N MET A 107 8.01 8.17 19.05
CA MET A 107 8.50 8.88 17.85
C MET A 107 7.87 8.36 16.56
N PHE A 108 7.55 7.06 16.50
CA PHE A 108 6.85 6.44 15.39
C PHE A 108 5.37 6.84 15.35
N GLU A 109 4.64 6.74 16.47
CA GLU A 109 3.23 7.11 16.55
C GLU A 109 2.97 8.56 16.10
N GLN A 110 3.84 9.47 16.52
CA GLN A 110 3.77 10.87 16.11
C GLN A 110 3.91 11.01 14.58
N ARG A 111 4.96 10.41 14.00
CA ARG A 111 5.23 10.47 12.56
C ARG A 111 4.18 9.76 11.72
N PHE A 112 3.66 8.63 12.22
CA PHE A 112 2.60 7.88 11.56
C PHE A 112 1.33 8.71 11.48
N THR A 113 0.94 9.36 12.58
CA THR A 113 -0.23 10.26 12.62
C THR A 113 -0.07 11.46 11.68
N GLU A 114 1.14 12.02 11.57
CA GLU A 114 1.45 13.12 10.66
C GLU A 114 1.38 12.66 9.19
N ASN A 115 1.93 11.49 8.86
CA ASN A 115 1.91 10.92 7.51
C ASN A 115 0.49 10.57 7.04
N ASP A 116 -0.32 9.93 7.89
CA ASP A 116 -1.71 9.59 7.57
C ASP A 116 -2.57 10.83 7.28
N ARG A 117 -2.30 11.96 7.96
CA ARG A 117 -2.97 13.24 7.69
C ARG A 117 -2.61 13.80 6.31
N ILE A 118 -1.36 13.66 5.90
CA ILE A 118 -0.89 14.12 4.57
C ILE A 118 -1.55 13.28 3.47
N ASP A 119 -1.58 11.96 3.61
CA ASP A 119 -2.23 11.06 2.65
C ASP A 119 -3.74 11.30 2.55
N SER A 120 -4.39 11.61 3.67
CA SER A 120 -5.83 11.92 3.71
C SER A 120 -6.16 13.30 3.13
N GLY A 121 -5.26 14.28 3.25
CA GLY A 121 -5.46 15.67 2.80
C GLY A 121 -5.37 15.87 1.27
N HIS A 122 -4.84 14.90 0.52
CA HIS A 122 -4.84 14.95 -0.95
C HIS A 122 -6.22 14.65 -1.60
N THR A 123 -7.21 14.24 -0.80
CA THR A 123 -8.54 13.85 -1.31
C THR A 123 -9.48 15.04 -1.56
N ASP A 124 -9.20 16.24 -1.04
CA ASP A 124 -10.15 17.36 -1.05
C ASP A 124 -9.94 18.43 -2.13
N LEU A 125 -8.89 18.36 -2.96
CA LEU A 125 -8.61 19.43 -3.95
C LEU A 125 -9.14 19.19 -5.37
N LYS A 126 -9.98 18.18 -5.63
CA LYS A 126 -10.55 17.92 -6.97
C LYS A 126 -12.08 17.83 -7.01
N ARG A 127 -12.77 18.65 -6.21
CA ARG A 127 -14.23 18.86 -6.32
C ARG A 127 -14.62 20.34 -6.37
N THR A 128 -13.97 21.12 -7.24
CA THR A 128 -14.51 22.39 -7.73
C THR A 128 -13.94 22.65 -9.11
N GLY A 129 -14.79 22.56 -10.15
CA GLY A 129 -14.44 22.78 -11.55
C GLY A 129 -15.42 22.10 -12.48
#